data_AF-A0A7C5U2R2-F1
#
_entry.id   AF-A0A7C5U2R2-F1
#
_cell.length_a   1.000
_cell.length_b   1.000
_cell.length_c   1.000
_cell.angle_alpha   90.00
_cell.angle_beta   90.00
_cell.angle_gamma   90.00
#
_symmetry.space_group_name_H-M   'P 1'
#
loop_
_entity.id
_entity.type
_entity.pdbx_description
1 polymer ?
#
loop_
_entity_poly.entity_id
_entity_poly.type
_entity_poly.pdbx_seq_one_letter_code
_entity_poly.pdbx_strand_id
1 'polypeptide(L)'
;MSRDQVIGVLLVVISVAVIVIYSYLVLLSQYWEIIVKLTLVVAVIGVCGIIGWIGYTLATTPPPKPIEEIEKEIEEELKKLEAETKEKSSSQTS
;
A
#
# COMPACT_ATOMS: atom_id res chain seq x y z
N MET A 1 -20.59 0.45 28.91
CA MET A 1 -20.24 -0.09 27.57
C MET A 1 -18.73 -0.18 27.49
N SER A 2 -18.18 -1.29 26.98
CA SER A 2 -16.74 -1.36 26.71
C SER A 2 -16.37 -0.33 25.63
N ARG A 3 -15.15 0.21 25.68
CA ARG A 3 -14.69 1.21 24.70
C ARG A 3 -14.83 0.69 23.26
N ASP A 4 -14.57 -0.60 23.09
CA ASP A 4 -14.68 -1.29 21.81
C ASP A 4 -16.14 -1.38 21.31
N GLN A 5 -17.11 -1.59 22.21
CA GLN A 5 -18.53 -1.60 21.87
C GLN A 5 -19.02 -0.20 21.47
N VAL A 6 -18.53 0.87 22.11
CA VAL A 6 -18.88 2.24 21.73
C VAL A 6 -18.36 2.58 20.34
N ILE A 7 -17.12 2.21 20.03
CA ILE A 7 -16.52 2.41 18.71
C ILE A 7 -17.30 1.62 17.65
N GLY A 8 -17.65 0.36 17.93
CA GLY A 8 -18.46 -0.45 17.03
C GLY A 8 -19.83 0.16 16.74
N VAL A 9 -20.54 0.61 17.78
CA VAL A 9 -21.86 1.26 17.62
C VAL A 9 -21.73 2.58 16.85
N LEU A 10 -20.70 3.39 17.14
CA LEU A 10 -20.46 4.64 16.42
C LEU A 10 -20.23 4.40 14.93
N LEU A 11 -19.40 3.41 14.57
CA LEU A 11 -19.15 3.03 13.19
C LEU A 11 -20.43 2.58 12.47
N VAL A 12 -21.26 1.78 13.13
CA VAL A 12 -22.55 1.35 12.57
C VAL A 12 -23.47 2.53 12.34
N VAL A 13 -23.61 3.44 13.31
CA VAL A 13 -24.47 4.62 13.17
C VAL A 13 -23.99 5.53 12.03
N ILE A 14 -22.69 5.77 11.93
CA ILE A 14 -22.10 6.56 10.84
C ILE A 14 -22.35 5.89 9.50
N SER A 15 -22.13 4.57 9.40
CA SER A 15 -22.37 3.81 8.17
C SER A 15 -23.83 3.88 7.73
N VAL A 16 -24.76 3.65 8.65
CA VAL A 16 -26.20 3.74 8.37
C VAL A 16 -26.58 5.16 7.95
N ALA A 17 -26.07 6.20 8.63
CA ALA A 17 -26.33 7.59 8.27
C ALA A 17 -25.84 7.90 6.84
N VAL A 18 -24.64 7.47 6.47
CA VAL A 18 -24.10 7.65 5.11
C VAL A 18 -24.98 6.95 4.08
N ILE A 19 -25.42 5.72 4.33
CA ILE A 19 -26.31 4.97 3.43
C ILE A 19 -27.63 5.71 3.23
N VAL A 20 -28.25 6.18 4.31
CA VAL A 20 -29.53 6.88 4.24
C VAL A 20 -29.39 8.21 3.48
N ILE A 21 -28.36 9.00 3.78
CA ILE A 21 -28.11 10.28 3.11
C ILE A 21 -27.83 10.06 1.62
N TYR A 22 -26.96 9.11 1.28
CA TYR A 22 -26.64 8.81 -0.12
C TYR A 22 -27.86 8.31 -0.88
N SER A 23 -28.63 7.39 -0.30
CA SER A 23 -29.87 6.87 -0.91
C SER A 23 -30.91 7.97 -1.12
N TYR A 24 -31.07 8.88 -0.15
CA TYR A 24 -31.94 10.04 -0.29
C TYR A 24 -31.51 10.95 -1.44
N LEU A 25 -30.21 11.27 -1.52
CA LEU A 25 -29.65 12.10 -2.58
C LEU A 25 -29.77 11.46 -3.97
N VAL A 26 -29.69 10.13 -4.08
CA VAL A 26 -29.81 9.44 -5.37
C VAL A 26 -31.27 9.23 -5.77
N LEU A 27 -32.18 8.97 -4.83
CA LEU A 27 -33.57 8.62 -5.17
C LEU A 27 -34.51 9.83 -5.27
N LEU A 28 -34.26 10.89 -4.49
CA LEU A 28 -35.20 12.02 -4.37
C LEU A 28 -34.66 13.35 -4.86
N SER A 29 -33.36 13.45 -5.17
CA SER A 29 -32.76 14.69 -5.67
C SER A 29 -32.83 14.81 -7.19
N GLN A 30 -33.07 16.02 -7.68
CA GLN A 30 -32.96 16.34 -9.12
C GLN A 30 -31.51 16.17 -9.64
N TYR A 31 -30.52 16.19 -8.75
CA TYR A 31 -29.10 16.05 -9.09
C TYR A 31 -28.60 14.60 -9.09
N TRP A 32 -29.50 13.61 -8.99
CA TRP A 32 -29.13 12.19 -8.90
C TRP A 32 -28.18 11.74 -10.01
N GLU A 33 -28.39 12.22 -11.25
CA GLU A 33 -27.54 11.89 -12.38
C GLU A 33 -26.08 12.30 -12.15
N ILE A 34 -25.86 13.52 -11.65
CA ILE A 34 -24.51 14.05 -11.40
C ILE A 34 -23.86 13.26 -10.28
N ILE A 35 -24.60 12.95 -9.23
CA ILE A 35 -24.10 12.20 -8.06
C ILE A 35 -23.69 10.78 -8.46
N VAL A 36 -24.53 10.08 -9.22
CA VAL A 36 -24.23 8.72 -9.71
C VAL A 36 -23.05 8.74 -10.67
N LYS A 37 -23.01 9.67 -11.63
CA LYS A 37 -21.88 9.84 -12.56
C LYS A 37 -20.58 10.10 -11.80
N LEU A 38 -20.60 10.97 -10.79
CA LEU A 38 -19.44 11.26 -9.97
C LEU A 38 -18.94 10.01 -9.22
N THR A 39 -19.83 9.26 -8.58
CA THR A 39 -19.43 8.02 -7.90
C THR A 39 -18.83 7.00 -8.85
N LEU A 40 -19.37 6.88 -10.06
CA LEU A 40 -18.85 5.98 -11.09
C LEU A 40 -17.46 6.44 -11.57
N VAL A 41 -17.27 7.74 -11.81
CA VAL A 41 -15.96 8.30 -12.18
C VAL A 41 -14.92 8.04 -11.09
N VAL A 42 -15.25 8.27 -9.83
CA VAL A 42 -14.34 8.00 -8.70
C VAL A 42 -13.98 6.51 -8.63
N ALA A 43 -14.95 5.62 -8.82
CA ALA A 43 -14.69 4.17 -8.86
C ALA A 43 -13.74 3.79 -10.00
N VAL A 44 -13.97 4.33 -11.20
CA VAL A 44 -13.09 4.10 -12.37
C VAL A 44 -11.70 4.65 -12.13
N ILE A 45 -11.56 5.87 -11.60
CA ILE A 45 -10.26 6.46 -11.23
C ILE A 45 -9.54 5.60 -10.20
N GLY A 46 -10.24 5.04 -9.22
CA GLY A 46 -9.65 4.12 -8.23
C GLY A 46 -9.05 2.88 -8.89
N VAL A 47 -9.83 2.20 -9.74
CA VAL A 47 -9.37 0.98 -10.44
C VAL A 47 -8.24 1.29 -11.43
N CYS A 48 -8.44 2.27 -12.31
CA CYS A 48 -7.44 2.68 -13.29
C CYS A 48 -6.18 3.24 -12.62
N GLY A 49 -6.31 3.91 -11.48
CA GLY A 49 -5.19 4.43 -10.70
C GLY A 49 -4.33 3.29 -10.16
N ILE A 50 -4.94 2.22 -9.63
CA ILE A 50 -4.21 1.02 -9.19
C ILE A 50 -3.51 0.34 -10.38
N ILE A 51 -4.22 0.11 -11.47
CA ILE A 51 -3.64 -0.53 -12.68
C ILE A 51 -2.51 0.33 -13.24
N GLY A 52 -2.70 1.64 -13.32
CA GLY A 52 -1.71 2.59 -13.80
C GLY A 52 -0.49 2.64 -12.89
N TRP A 53 -0.66 2.60 -11.58
CA TRP A 53 0.45 2.52 -10.63
C TRP A 53 1.25 1.22 -10.78
N ILE A 54 0.57 0.07 -10.90
CA ILE A 54 1.23 -1.21 -11.15
C ILE A 54 2.00 -1.16 -12.48
N GLY A 55 1.36 -0.70 -13.56
CA GLY A 55 2.00 -0.52 -14.86
C GLY A 55 3.21 0.42 -14.80
N TYR A 56 3.10 1.52 -14.04
CA TYR A 56 4.20 2.45 -13.81
C TYR A 56 5.36 1.77 -13.09
N THR A 57 5.09 1.00 -12.03
CA THR A 57 6.16 0.26 -11.33
C THR A 57 6.82 -0.75 -12.25
N LEU A 58 6.07 -1.54 -13.03
CA LEU A 58 6.65 -2.52 -13.96
C LEU A 58 7.46 -1.86 -15.08
N ALA A 59 7.03 -0.71 -15.58
CA ALA A 59 7.73 0.03 -16.63
C ALA A 59 9.01 0.72 -16.12
N THR A 60 9.07 1.05 -14.84
CA THR A 60 10.18 1.79 -14.23
C THR A 60 11.10 0.93 -13.37
N THR A 61 10.68 -0.29 -13.02
CA THR A 61 11.57 -1.28 -12.43
C THR A 61 12.39 -1.93 -13.53
N PRO A 62 13.72 -1.73 -13.59
CA PRO A 62 14.57 -2.54 -14.44
C PRO A 62 14.34 -4.01 -14.06
N PRO A 63 14.35 -4.93 -15.04
CA PRO A 63 14.18 -6.35 -14.78
C PRO A 63 15.13 -6.74 -13.65
N PRO A 64 14.64 -7.45 -12.62
CA PRO A 64 15.43 -7.80 -11.46
C PRO A 64 16.78 -8.35 -11.94
N LYS A 65 17.88 -7.77 -11.43
CA LYS A 65 19.23 -8.17 -11.85
C LYS A 65 19.33 -9.71 -11.80
N PRO A 66 20.02 -10.36 -12.75
CA PRO A 66 20.22 -11.80 -12.72
C PRO A 66 20.67 -12.22 -11.32
N ILE A 67 20.01 -13.24 -10.76
CA ILE A 67 20.24 -13.72 -9.38
C ILE A 67 21.73 -14.00 -9.14
N GLU A 68 22.45 -14.42 -10.17
CA GLU A 68 23.90 -14.71 -10.15
C GLU A 68 24.78 -13.48 -9.83
N GLU A 69 24.39 -12.27 -10.26
CA GLU A 69 25.15 -11.04 -9.94
C GLU A 69 24.89 -10.60 -8.50
N ILE A 70 23.64 -10.77 -8.04
CA ILE A 70 23.23 -10.45 -6.66
C ILE A 70 23.90 -11.41 -5.67
N GLU A 71 23.96 -12.72 -5.97
CA GLU A 71 24.66 -13.70 -5.13
C GLU A 71 26.17 -13.40 -5.05
N LYS A 72 26.80 -13.03 -6.16
CA LYS A 72 28.23 -12.68 -6.18
C LYS A 72 28.54 -11.40 -5.39
N GLU A 73 27.72 -10.35 -5.54
CA GLU A 73 27.86 -9.10 -4.77
C GLU A 73 27.70 -9.37 -3.26
N ILE A 74 26.72 -10.19 -2.85
CA ILE A 74 26.48 -10.55 -1.45
C ILE A 74 27.61 -11.43 -0.88
N GLU A 75 28.11 -12.39 -1.66
CA GLU A 75 29.20 -13.27 -1.24
C GLU A 75 30.53 -12.50 -1.09
N GLU A 76 30.80 -11.52 -1.96
CA GLU A 76 31.95 -10.62 -1.81
C GLU A 76 31.83 -9.69 -0.58
N GLU A 77 30.66 -9.11 -0.33
CA GLU A 77 30.38 -8.30 0.87
C GLU A 77 30.54 -9.13 2.15
N LEU A 78 30.01 -10.35 2.19
CA LEU A 78 30.16 -11.29 3.32
C LEU A 78 31.63 -11.65 3.56
N LYS A 79 32.40 -11.96 2.51
CA LYS A 79 33.82 -12.26 2.63
C LYS A 79 34.63 -11.07 3.16
N LYS A 80 34.30 -9.85 2.74
CA LYS A 80 34.92 -8.63 3.28
C LYS A 80 34.58 -8.42 4.75
N LEU A 81 33.31 -8.56 5.13
CA LEU A 81 32.85 -8.45 6.52
C LEU A 81 33.51 -9.51 7.42
N GLU A 82 33.65 -10.75 6.96
CA GLU A 82 34.35 -11.81 7.67
C GLU A 82 35.84 -11.50 7.84
N ALA A 83 36.50 -11.02 6.78
CA ALA A 83 37.91 -10.62 6.84
C ALA A 83 38.13 -9.47 7.83
N GLU A 84 37.29 -8.43 7.79
CA GLU A 84 37.36 -7.27 8.68
C GLU A 84 37.06 -7.65 10.14
N THR A 85 36.14 -8.59 10.37
CA THR A 85 35.82 -9.14 11.70
C THR A 85 36.97 -9.98 12.25
N LYS A 86 37.63 -10.78 11.41
CA LYS A 86 38.77 -11.61 11.79
C LYS A 86 39.99 -10.75 12.13
N GLU A 87 40.24 -9.70 11.36
CA GLU A 87 41.31 -8.72 11.59
C GLU A 87 41.07 -7.91 12.89
N LYS A 88 39.83 -7.46 13.15
CA LYS A 88 39.45 -6.80 14.41
C LYS A 88 39.56 -7.72 15.64
N SER A 89 39.25 -9.02 15.53
CA SER A 89 39.42 -9.96 16.65
C SER A 89 40.89 -10.28 16.95
N SER A 90 41.75 -10.24 15.92
CA SER A 90 43.19 -10.50 16.07
C SER A 90 43.97 -9.32 16.68
N SER A 91 43.49 -8.09 16.47
CA SER A 91 44.10 -6.87 17.03
C SER A 91 43.67 -6.55 18.47
N GLN A 92 42.58 -7.15 18.97
CA GLN A 92 42.15 -7.01 20.37
C GLN A 92 42.74 -8.04 21.35
N THR A 93 43.52 -9.02 20.86
CA THR A 93 44.10 -10.10 21.70
C THR A 93 45.62 -9.98 21.87
N SER A 94 46.26 -8.91 21.37
CA SER A 94 47.70 -8.62 21.56
C SER A 94 47.93 -7.47 22.54
#